data_AF-A0A4R4ELA8-F1
#
_entry.id   AF-A0A4R4ELA8-F1
#
_cell.length_a   1.000
_cell.length_b   1.000
_cell.length_c   1.000
_cell.angle_alpha   90.00
_cell.angle_beta   90.00
_cell.angle_gamma   90.00
#
_symmetry.space_group_name_H-M   'P 1'
#
loop_
_entity.id
_entity.type
_entity.pdbx_description
1 polymer ?
#
loop_
_entity_poly.entity_id
_entity_poly.type
_entity_poly.pdbx_seq_one_letter_code
_entity_poly.pdbx_strand_id
1 'polypeptide(L)'
;MIHVYLDDSRRCPEGFVLAKTAAECILILDEYEVDILSLDYDLGWNCPTGSEVARWIAASGKYPRKIYLHTSSYSGRVSMYETLYSCKPDEVKLYNGPMPDDILAAVAKEG
;
A
#
# COMPACT_ATOMS: atom_id res chain seq x y z
N MET A 1 -15.75 1.53 0.39
CA MET A 1 -14.31 1.41 0.10
C MET A 1 -13.56 1.46 1.42
N ILE A 2 -12.43 0.77 1.53
CA ILE A 2 -11.62 0.76 2.76
C ILE A 2 -10.24 1.38 2.51
N HIS A 3 -9.53 1.70 3.59
CA HIS A 3 -8.14 2.12 3.55
C HIS A 3 -7.26 1.03 4.17
N VAL A 4 -6.14 0.71 3.53
CA VAL A 4 -5.26 -0.39 3.93
C VAL A 4 -3.86 0.14 4.20
N TYR A 5 -3.32 -0.26 5.34
CA TYR A 5 -1.97 0.04 5.77
C TYR A 5 -1.18 -1.27 5.88
N LEU A 6 -0.24 -1.50 4.96
CA LEU A 6 0.61 -2.69 4.95
C LEU A 6 1.91 -2.40 5.71
N ASP A 7 2.06 -2.96 6.90
CA ASP A 7 3.22 -2.75 7.76
C ASP A 7 3.27 -3.85 8.84
N ASP A 8 4.45 -4.39 9.13
CA ASP A 8 4.63 -5.43 10.14
C ASP A 8 4.98 -4.85 11.54
N SER A 9 5.41 -3.58 11.59
CA SER A 9 6.08 -2.99 12.75
C SER A 9 5.40 -1.73 13.28
N ARG A 10 5.06 -0.78 12.40
CA ARG A 10 4.52 0.53 12.80
C ARG A 10 3.06 0.40 13.24
N ARG A 11 2.63 1.33 14.08
CA ARG A 11 1.23 1.44 14.49
C ARG A 11 0.36 1.79 13.28
N CYS A 12 -0.70 1.01 13.06
CA CYS A 12 -1.71 1.33 12.06
C CYS A 12 -2.39 2.67 12.38
N PRO A 13 -2.46 3.62 11.43
CA PRO A 13 -3.26 4.82 11.60
C PRO A 13 -4.74 4.51 11.81
N GLU A 14 -5.44 5.41 12.50
CA GLU A 14 -6.89 5.31 12.70
C GLU A 14 -7.64 5.42 11.37
N GLY A 15 -8.72 4.64 11.22
CA GLY A 15 -9.49 4.53 9.97
C GLY A 15 -8.87 3.61 8.91
N PHE A 16 -7.70 3.00 9.16
CA PHE A 16 -7.07 2.01 8.28
C PHE A 16 -7.24 0.58 8.81
N VAL A 17 -7.37 -0.36 7.88
CA VAL A 17 -7.21 -1.79 8.11
C VAL A 17 -5.73 -2.14 8.01
N LEU A 18 -5.18 -2.77 9.04
CA LEU A 18 -3.80 -3.23 9.06
C LEU A 18 -3.67 -4.57 8.32
N ALA A 19 -2.76 -4.65 7.36
CA ALA A 19 -2.23 -5.91 6.83
C ALA A 19 -0.79 -6.08 7.33
N LYS A 20 -0.49 -7.17 8.02
CA LYS A 20 0.87 -7.40 8.56
C LYS A 20 1.78 -8.15 7.60
N THR A 21 1.20 -8.80 6.59
CA THR A 21 1.96 -9.59 5.61
C THR A 21 1.51 -9.27 4.18
N ALA A 22 2.37 -9.57 3.21
CA ALA A 22 2.02 -9.44 1.80
C ALA A 22 0.78 -10.27 1.44
N ALA A 23 0.64 -11.47 1.99
CA ALA A 23 -0.50 -12.36 1.74
C ALA A 23 -1.81 -11.77 2.27
N GLU A 24 -1.82 -11.23 3.50
CA GLU A 24 -2.99 -10.54 4.05
C GLU A 24 -3.37 -9.32 3.20
N CYS A 25 -2.39 -8.52 2.77
CA CYS A 25 -2.64 -7.35 1.93
C CYS A 25 -3.25 -7.74 0.58
N ILE A 26 -2.69 -8.77 -0.07
CA ILE A 26 -3.21 -9.30 -1.33
C ILE A 26 -4.64 -9.81 -1.16
N LEU A 27 -4.93 -10.56 -0.10
CA LEU A 27 -6.29 -11.04 0.18
C LEU A 27 -7.27 -9.88 0.32
N ILE A 28 -6.90 -8.83 1.05
CA ILE A 28 -7.75 -7.64 1.21
C ILE A 28 -7.97 -6.94 -0.14
N LEU A 29 -6.92 -6.79 -0.96
CA LEU A 29 -7.03 -6.18 -2.29
C LEU A 29 -7.86 -7.01 -3.27
N ASP A 30 -7.89 -8.34 -3.08
CA ASP A 30 -8.66 -9.25 -3.93
C ASP A 30 -10.17 -9.19 -3.62
N GLU A 31 -10.51 -9.03 -2.34
CA GLU A 31 -11.87 -9.12 -1.82
C GLU A 31 -12.59 -7.77 -1.66
N TYR A 32 -11.84 -6.66 -1.52
CA TYR A 32 -12.41 -5.35 -1.21
C TYR A 32 -11.95 -4.25 -2.16
N GLU A 33 -12.84 -3.29 -2.42
CA GLU A 33 -12.46 -2.03 -3.07
C GLU A 33 -11.68 -1.13 -2.10
N VAL A 34 -10.39 -0.93 -2.40
CA VAL A 34 -9.48 -0.11 -1.60
C VAL A 34 -9.38 1.31 -2.19
N ASP A 35 -9.66 2.33 -1.37
CA ASP A 35 -9.43 3.73 -1.77
C ASP A 35 -7.95 4.11 -1.59
N ILE A 36 -7.41 3.92 -0.39
CA ILE A 36 -6.02 4.24 -0.07
C ILE A 36 -5.28 2.97 0.32
N LEU A 37 -4.17 2.69 -0.36
CA LEU A 37 -3.19 1.70 0.04
C LEU A 37 -1.88 2.40 0.42
N SER A 38 -1.38 2.11 1.62
CA SER A 38 -0.05 2.53 2.06
C SER A 38 0.85 1.31 2.16
N LEU A 39 1.95 1.28 1.40
CA LEU A 39 2.87 0.13 1.28
C LEU A 39 4.17 0.36 2.06
N ASP A 40 4.50 -0.55 2.99
CA ASP A 40 5.87 -0.80 3.40
C ASP A 40 6.49 -1.90 2.55
N TYR A 41 7.79 -1.78 2.31
CA TYR A 41 8.58 -2.81 1.63
C TYR A 41 9.02 -3.90 2.61
N ASP A 42 9.53 -3.51 3.78
CA ASP A 42 10.12 -4.44 4.75
C ASP A 42 9.01 -5.06 5.60
N LEU A 43 8.77 -6.37 5.47
CA LEU A 43 7.68 -7.09 6.17
C LEU A 43 8.23 -8.26 7.00
N GLY A 44 9.41 -8.06 7.58
CA GLY A 44 10.11 -9.06 8.39
C GLY A 44 11.18 -9.86 7.63
N TRP A 45 12.04 -10.51 8.41
CA TRP A 45 13.16 -11.31 7.89
C TRP A 45 12.66 -12.53 7.13
N ASN A 46 13.17 -12.71 5.89
CA ASN A 46 12.83 -13.84 5.02
C ASN A 46 11.32 -13.96 4.68
N CYS A 47 10.59 -12.85 4.76
CA CYS A 47 9.20 -12.75 4.34
C CYS A 47 9.10 -12.14 2.92
N PRO A 48 8.02 -12.45 2.18
CA PRO A 48 7.56 -11.62 1.08
C PRO A 48 7.54 -10.13 1.42
N THR A 49 8.07 -9.30 0.54
CA THR A 49 8.15 -7.84 0.73
C THR A 49 6.98 -7.12 0.08
N GLY A 50 6.84 -5.81 0.33
CA GLY A 50 5.87 -4.97 -0.38
C GLY A 50 6.03 -5.00 -1.91
N SER A 51 7.21 -5.39 -2.44
CA SER A 51 7.36 -5.59 -3.89
C SER A 51 6.54 -6.77 -4.42
N GLU A 52 6.23 -7.77 -3.60
CA GLU A 52 5.32 -8.85 -4.01
C GLU A 52 3.89 -8.35 -4.18
N VAL A 53 3.42 -7.52 -3.26
CA VAL A 53 2.11 -6.86 -3.36
C VAL A 53 2.05 -5.95 -4.59
N ALA A 54 3.10 -5.15 -4.84
CA ALA A 54 3.18 -4.28 -6.01
C ALA A 54 3.12 -5.07 -7.33
N ARG A 55 3.84 -6.20 -7.44
CA ARG A 55 3.78 -7.09 -8.60
C ARG A 55 2.40 -7.73 -8.76
N TRP A 56 1.79 -8.17 -7.66
CA TRP A 56 0.46 -8.75 -7.70
C TRP A 56 -0.58 -7.73 -8.20
N ILE A 57 -0.56 -6.49 -7.70
CA ILE A 57 -1.44 -5.40 -8.17
C ILE A 57 -1.28 -5.20 -9.68
N ALA A 58 -0.02 -5.12 -10.15
CA ALA A 58 0.27 -4.92 -11.56
C ALA A 58 -0.20 -6.10 -12.44
N ALA A 59 -0.09 -7.33 -11.93
CA ALA A 59 -0.51 -8.53 -12.66
C ALA A 59 -2.03 -8.74 -12.66
N SER A 60 -2.71 -8.43 -11.55
CA SER A 60 -4.16 -8.63 -11.38
C SER A 60 -4.99 -7.51 -11.98
N GLY A 61 -4.42 -6.30 -12.13
CA GLY A 61 -5.14 -5.11 -12.53
C GLY A 61 -6.04 -4.54 -11.42
N LYS A 62 -5.99 -5.11 -10.20
CA LYS A 62 -6.77 -4.65 -9.04
C LYS A 62 -6.05 -3.51 -8.35
N TYR A 63 -6.20 -2.30 -8.89
CA TYR A 63 -5.56 -1.10 -8.37
C TYR A 63 -6.42 -0.37 -7.33
N PRO A 64 -5.85 -0.01 -6.17
CA PRO A 64 -6.39 1.03 -5.31
C PRO A 64 -6.45 2.39 -6.02
N ARG A 65 -7.31 3.31 -5.57
CA ARG A 65 -7.40 4.66 -6.17
C ARG A 65 -6.15 5.50 -5.89
N LYS A 66 -5.59 5.38 -4.68
CA LYS A 66 -4.39 6.08 -4.24
C LYS A 66 -3.42 5.09 -3.59
N ILE A 67 -2.15 5.15 -3.99
CA ILE A 67 -1.08 4.30 -3.45
C ILE A 67 0.06 5.19 -2.94
N TYR A 68 0.43 5.00 -1.68
CA TYR A 68 1.55 5.68 -1.01
C TYR A 68 2.63 4.66 -0.64
N LEU A 69 3.90 5.09 -0.67
CA LEU A 69 5.05 4.23 -0.35
C LEU A 69 5.73 4.75 0.92
N HIS A 70 5.35 4.19 2.07
CA HIS A 70 5.81 4.63 3.40
C HIS A 70 7.01 3.84 3.93
N THR A 71 7.84 3.31 3.03
CA THR A 71 9.00 2.50 3.40
C THR A 71 10.26 3.33 3.66
N SER A 72 11.11 2.85 4.58
CA SER A 72 12.48 3.33 4.78
C SER A 72 13.48 2.74 3.78
N SER A 73 13.16 1.63 3.12
CA SER A 73 14.03 1.00 2.13
C SER A 73 14.01 1.78 0.81
N TYR A 74 15.10 2.49 0.51
CA TYR A 74 15.21 3.25 -0.74
C TYR A 74 15.07 2.36 -1.98
N SER A 75 15.80 1.24 -2.02
CA SER A 75 15.73 0.28 -3.13
C SER A 75 14.36 -0.39 -3.22
N GLY A 76 13.77 -0.71 -2.06
CA GLY A 76 12.42 -1.26 -1.98
C GLY A 76 11.37 -0.30 -2.54
N ARG A 77 11.48 0.98 -2.20
CA ARG A 77 10.62 2.04 -2.73
C ARG A 77 10.75 2.19 -4.24
N VAL A 78 11.97 2.25 -4.77
CA VAL A 78 12.21 2.33 -6.22
C VAL A 78 11.59 1.13 -6.93
N SER A 79 11.85 -0.09 -6.46
CA SER A 79 11.28 -1.33 -7.00
C SER A 79 9.74 -1.30 -7.05
N MET A 80 9.09 -0.93 -5.95
CA MET A 80 7.62 -0.84 -5.91
C MET A 80 7.10 0.27 -6.82
N TYR A 81 7.72 1.44 -6.81
CA TYR A 81 7.29 2.59 -7.61
C TYR A 81 7.39 2.28 -9.10
N GLU A 82 8.53 1.77 -9.59
CA GLU A 82 8.73 1.44 -11.00
C GLU A 82 7.74 0.37 -11.48
N THR A 83 7.52 -0.66 -10.67
CA THR A 83 6.56 -1.74 -10.97
C THR A 83 5.15 -1.17 -11.14
N LEU A 84 4.70 -0.34 -10.19
CA LEU A 84 3.34 0.21 -10.22
C LEU A 84 3.18 1.29 -11.29
N TYR A 85 4.16 2.19 -11.42
CA TYR A 85 4.12 3.31 -12.36
C TYR A 85 4.04 2.83 -13.81
N SER A 86 4.74 1.73 -14.15
CA SER A 86 4.77 1.18 -15.51
C SER A 86 3.45 0.57 -15.96
N CYS A 87 2.57 0.21 -15.03
CA CYS A 87 1.36 -0.56 -15.31
C CYS A 87 0.06 0.10 -14.86
N LYS A 88 0.11 1.11 -13.97
CA LYS A 88 -1.09 1.72 -13.40
C LYS A 88 -1.95 2.43 -14.47
N PRO A 89 -3.28 2.36 -14.36
CA PRO A 89 -4.17 3.27 -15.09
C PRO A 89 -3.89 4.74 -14.77
N ASP A 90 -4.33 5.65 -15.64
CA ASP A 90 -4.11 7.10 -15.50
C ASP A 90 -4.83 7.69 -14.27
N GLU A 91 -5.98 7.13 -13.92
CA GLU A 91 -6.81 7.57 -12.80
C GLU A 91 -6.16 7.25 -11.45
N VAL A 92 -5.35 6.20 -11.38
CA VAL A 92 -4.65 5.76 -10.16
C VAL A 92 -3.56 6.76 -9.81
N LYS A 93 -3.58 7.25 -8.56
CA LYS A 93 -2.57 8.16 -8.04
C LYS A 93 -1.52 7.38 -7.26
N LEU A 94 -0.27 7.46 -7.72
CA LEU A 94 0.87 6.82 -7.08
C LEU A 94 1.82 7.89 -6.54
N TYR A 95 2.08 7.84 -5.24
CA TYR A 95 2.91 8.79 -4.53
C TYR A 95 4.20 8.11 -4.05
N ASN A 96 5.36 8.68 -4.41
CA ASN A 96 6.67 8.17 -4.05
C ASN A 96 7.10 8.57 -2.62
N GLY A 97 6.22 8.36 -1.65
CA GLY A 97 6.42 8.77 -0.27
C GLY A 97 5.25 8.41 0.64
N PRO A 98 5.40 8.65 1.95
CA PRO A 98 4.34 8.38 2.92
C PRO A 98 3.13 9.30 2.71
N MET A 99 2.01 8.91 3.31
CA MET A 99 0.83 9.77 3.38
C MET A 99 1.14 11.05 4.16
N PRO A 100 0.75 12.23 3.65
CA PRO A 100 0.83 13.47 4.42
C PRO A 100 -0.15 13.48 5.60
N ASP A 101 0.14 14.31 6.62
CA ASP A 101 -0.63 14.34 7.87
C ASP A 101 -2.10 14.75 7.70
N ASP A 102 -2.42 15.59 6.72
CA ASP A 102 -3.79 16.00 6.42
C ASP A 102 -4.64 14.84 5.89
N ILE A 103 -4.05 13.94 5.09
CA ILE A 103 -4.69 12.70 4.64
C ILE A 103 -4.95 11.77 5.83
N LEU A 104 -3.95 11.59 6.70
CA LEU A 104 -4.11 10.78 7.91
C LEU A 104 -5.23 11.33 8.81
N ALA A 105 -5.26 12.64 9.02
CA ALA A 105 -6.27 13.30 9.84
C ALA A 105 -7.67 13.29 9.21
N ALA A 106 -7.78 13.28 7.88
CA ALA A 106 -9.04 13.14 7.17
C ALA A 106 -9.62 11.73 7.37
N VAL A 107 -8.83 10.69 7.10
CA VAL A 107 -9.25 9.29 7.22
C VAL A 107 -9.66 8.95 8.66
N ALA A 108 -8.94 9.44 9.66
CA ALA A 108 -9.29 9.22 11.06
C ALA A 108 -10.65 9.80 11.48
N LYS A 109 -11.19 10.79 10.74
CA LYS A 109 -12.52 11.39 11.03
C LYS A 109 -13.67 10.69 10.30
N GLU A 110 -13.37 9.79 9.37
CA GLU A 110 -14.38 9.06 8.59
C GLU A 110 -14.89 7.80 9.33
N GLY A 111 -14.16 7.35 10.36
CA GLY A 111 -14.53 6.23 11.23
C GLY A 111 -15.33 6.66 12.47
#